data_AF-A0A6Y4H1G7-F1
#
_entry.id   AF-A0A6Y4H1G7-F1
#
_cell.length_a   1.000
_cell.length_b   1.000
_cell.length_c   1.000
_cell.angle_alpha   90.00
_cell.angle_beta   90.00
_cell.angle_gamma   90.00
#
_symmetry.space_group_name_H-M   'P 1'
#
loop_
_entity.id
_entity.type
_entity.pdbx_description
1 polymer ?
#
loop_
_entity_poly.entity_id
_entity_poly.type
_entity_poly.pdbx_seq_one_letter_code
_entity_poly.pdbx_strand_id
1 'polypeptide(L)'
;MENKAFDIKEYSRITYQILIDISRVWYYRKLITAKLLFDNGLSIDSIAEEFNVSRSTADKYINKFNEIVKSQDSETQYKFFVALQTPDKSCCPETMDRIVEYVYQLDVHKEKWFYKFTVKSN
;
A
#
# COMPACT_ATOMS: atom_id res chain seq x y z
N MET A 1 17.78 -22.72 -20.79
CA MET A 1 17.01 -21.91 -19.83
C MET A 1 16.28 -22.88 -18.93
N GLU A 2 16.69 -22.99 -17.67
CA GLU A 2 15.99 -23.84 -16.70
C GLU A 2 14.56 -23.33 -16.55
N ASN A 3 13.61 -24.20 -16.86
CA ASN A 3 12.20 -23.98 -16.64
C ASN A 3 11.97 -24.08 -15.12
N LYS A 4 12.24 -22.99 -14.39
CA LYS A 4 11.91 -22.92 -12.95
C LYS A 4 10.40 -23.08 -12.85
N ALA A 5 9.97 -24.26 -12.42
CA ALA A 5 8.57 -24.53 -12.12
C ALA A 5 8.04 -23.41 -11.21
N PHE A 6 6.91 -22.82 -11.60
CA PHE A 6 6.25 -21.79 -10.83
C PHE A 6 5.96 -22.29 -9.42
N ASP A 7 6.48 -21.61 -8.40
CA ASP A 7 6.26 -22.00 -7.00
C ASP A 7 4.85 -21.57 -6.55
N ILE A 8 3.89 -22.48 -6.75
CA ILE A 8 2.49 -22.29 -6.38
C ILE A 8 2.34 -21.98 -4.88
N LYS A 9 3.19 -22.57 -4.01
CA LYS A 9 3.09 -22.36 -2.57
C LYS A 9 3.51 -20.94 -2.21
N GLU A 10 4.63 -20.48 -2.75
CA GLU A 10 5.09 -19.12 -2.50
C GLU A 10 4.12 -18.08 -3.07
N TYR A 11 3.62 -18.29 -4.29
CA TYR A 11 2.58 -17.43 -4.87
C TYR A 11 1.33 -17.34 -3.98
N SER A 12 0.87 -18.47 -3.44
CA SER A 12 -0.30 -18.52 -2.55
C SER A 12 -0.06 -17.75 -1.25
N ARG A 13 1.15 -17.86 -0.67
CA ARG A 13 1.55 -17.13 0.54
C ARG A 13 1.63 -15.63 0.30
N ILE A 14 2.24 -15.21 -0.82
CA ILE A 14 2.31 -13.80 -1.23
C ILE A 14 0.89 -13.24 -1.39
N THR A 15 0.04 -13.94 -2.13
CA THR A 15 -1.35 -13.52 -2.38
C THR A 15 -2.12 -13.34 -1.08
N TYR A 16 -2.00 -14.29 -0.15
CA TYR A 16 -2.64 -14.19 1.17
C TYR A 16 -2.13 -12.99 1.99
N GLN A 17 -0.82 -12.77 1.99
CA GLN A 17 -0.20 -11.62 2.68
C GLN A 17 -0.68 -10.29 2.08
N ILE A 18 -0.77 -10.17 0.75
CA ILE A 18 -1.30 -8.99 0.06
C ILE A 18 -2.76 -8.71 0.47
N LEU A 19 -3.63 -9.74 0.47
CA LEU A 19 -5.03 -9.58 0.89
C LEU A 19 -5.16 -9.02 2.31
N ILE A 20 -4.29 -9.49 3.23
CA ILE A 20 -4.22 -8.93 4.58
C ILE A 20 -3.77 -7.47 4.53
N ASP A 21 -2.74 -7.14 3.76
CA ASP A 21 -2.18 -5.80 3.71
C ASP A 21 -3.12 -4.77 3.10
N ILE A 22 -3.93 -5.16 2.10
CA ILE A 22 -5.00 -4.32 1.54
C ILE A 22 -5.92 -3.81 2.67
N SER A 23 -6.26 -4.64 3.65
CA SER A 23 -7.08 -4.19 4.79
C SER A 23 -6.35 -3.20 5.73
N ARG A 24 -5.01 -3.18 5.71
CA ARG A 24 -4.15 -2.49 6.69
C ARG A 24 -3.54 -1.19 6.19
N VAL A 25 -3.61 -0.88 4.89
CA VAL A 25 -3.06 0.36 4.31
C VAL A 25 -4.02 1.55 4.34
N TRP A 26 -5.01 1.56 5.24
CA TRP A 26 -6.02 2.63 5.34
C TRP A 26 -5.41 4.03 5.56
N TYR A 27 -4.31 4.11 6.32
CA TYR A 27 -3.66 5.39 6.58
C TYR A 27 -3.09 5.98 5.29
N TYR A 28 -2.39 5.17 4.49
CA TYR A 28 -1.84 5.58 3.19
C TYR A 28 -2.95 6.07 2.24
N ARG A 29 -4.11 5.39 2.22
CA ARG A 29 -5.27 5.87 1.44
C ARG A 29 -5.72 7.26 1.85
N LYS A 30 -5.82 7.53 3.16
CA LYS A 30 -6.17 8.88 3.64
C LYS A 30 -5.18 9.93 3.14
N LEU A 31 -3.88 9.62 3.17
CA LEU A 31 -2.85 10.54 2.66
C LEU A 31 -3.00 10.80 1.16
N ILE A 32 -3.22 9.74 0.37
CA ILE A 32 -3.46 9.84 -1.08
C ILE A 32 -4.69 10.70 -1.37
N THR A 33 -5.82 10.41 -0.72
CA THR A 33 -7.06 11.17 -0.91
C THR A 33 -6.90 12.64 -0.51
N ALA A 34 -6.29 12.94 0.65
CA ALA A 34 -6.04 14.31 1.08
C ALA A 34 -5.17 15.07 0.08
N LYS A 35 -4.14 14.43 -0.46
CA LYS A 35 -3.27 15.03 -1.47
C LYS A 35 -4.02 15.29 -2.78
N LEU A 36 -4.83 14.34 -3.26
CA LEU A 36 -5.64 14.51 -4.47
C LEU A 36 -6.63 15.67 -4.35
N LEU A 37 -7.29 15.81 -3.20
CA LEU A 37 -8.19 16.94 -2.94
C LEU A 37 -7.44 18.28 -2.97
N PHE A 38 -6.28 18.34 -2.33
CA PHE A 38 -5.43 19.53 -2.34
C PHE A 38 -4.96 19.89 -3.76
N ASP A 39 -4.53 18.90 -4.55
CA ASP A 39 -4.08 19.09 -5.94
C ASP A 39 -5.24 19.50 -6.87
N ASN A 40 -6.48 19.14 -6.52
CA ASN A 40 -7.70 19.63 -7.16
C ASN A 40 -8.15 21.02 -6.68
N GLY A 41 -7.34 21.70 -5.85
CA GLY A 41 -7.55 23.08 -5.45
C GLY A 41 -8.36 23.28 -4.17
N LEU A 42 -8.69 22.20 -3.42
CA LEU A 42 -9.34 22.37 -2.12
C LEU A 42 -8.39 23.00 -1.11
N SER A 43 -8.94 23.87 -0.26
CA SER A 43 -8.20 24.44 0.86
C SER A 43 -7.93 23.40 1.95
N ILE A 44 -6.89 23.61 2.76
CA ILE A 44 -6.58 22.76 3.92
C ILE A 44 -7.76 22.72 4.90
N ASP A 45 -8.48 23.83 5.05
CA ASP A 45 -9.66 23.92 5.92
C ASP A 45 -10.81 23.05 5.40
N SER A 46 -11.09 23.07 4.10
CA SER A 46 -12.08 22.18 3.48
C SER A 46 -11.70 20.70 3.59
N ILE A 47 -10.41 20.37 3.46
CA ILE A 47 -9.92 19.00 3.66
C ILE A 47 -10.06 18.59 5.13
N ALA A 48 -9.81 19.51 6.07
CA ALA A 48 -9.99 19.24 7.49
C ALA A 48 -11.46 18.91 7.83
N GLU A 49 -12.40 19.64 7.22
CA GLU A 49 -13.84 19.37 7.33
C GLU A 49 -14.21 18.00 6.74
N GLU A 50 -13.76 17.69 5.51
CA GLU A 50 -14.03 16.42 4.82
C GLU A 50 -13.60 15.20 5.65
N PHE A 51 -12.42 15.28 6.27
CA PHE A 51 -11.88 14.20 7.10
C PHE A 51 -12.33 14.26 8.56
N ASN A 52 -13.08 15.30 8.95
CA ASN A 52 -13.45 15.60 10.34
C ASN A 52 -12.23 15.61 11.29
N VAL A 53 -11.21 16.39 10.94
CA VAL A 53 -9.96 16.55 11.70
C VAL A 53 -9.61 18.03 11.87
N SER A 54 -8.60 18.34 12.67
CA SER A 54 -8.08 19.71 12.75
C SER A 54 -7.34 20.10 11.47
N ARG A 55 -7.32 21.41 11.16
CA ARG A 55 -6.51 22.00 10.08
C ARG A 55 -5.05 21.52 10.10
N SER A 56 -4.44 21.47 11.29
CA SER A 56 -3.07 20.98 11.47
C SER A 56 -2.90 19.51 11.07
N THR A 57 -3.90 18.66 11.35
CA THR A 57 -3.87 17.25 10.95
C THR A 57 -4.05 17.08 9.44
N ALA A 58 -4.93 17.87 8.81
CA ALA A 58 -5.08 17.87 7.35
C ALA A 58 -3.78 18.29 6.64
N ASP A 59 -3.13 19.35 7.13
CA ASP A 59 -1.81 19.79 6.63
C ASP A 59 -0.75 18.68 6.77
N LYS A 60 -0.72 17.98 7.92
CA LYS A 60 0.15 16.82 8.12
C LYS A 60 -0.11 15.70 7.12
N TYR A 61 -1.35 15.48 6.67
CA TYR A 61 -1.61 14.44 5.67
C TYR A 61 -0.94 14.77 4.33
N ILE A 62 -1.02 16.02 3.89
CA ILE A 62 -0.40 16.49 2.64
C ILE A 62 1.13 16.40 2.75
N ASN A 63 1.69 16.89 3.86
CA ASN A 63 3.14 16.84 4.09
C ASN A 63 3.65 15.39 4.18
N LYS A 64 2.90 14.51 4.87
CA LYS A 64 3.29 13.10 5.00
C LYS A 64 3.24 12.35 3.68
N PHE A 65 2.29 12.66 2.81
CA PHE A 65 2.29 12.14 1.44
C PHE A 65 3.60 12.49 0.71
N ASN A 66 4.02 13.75 0.77
CA ASN A 66 5.24 14.21 0.09
C ASN A 66 6.50 13.55 0.65
N GLU A 67 6.54 13.25 1.95
CA GLU A 67 7.61 12.47 2.57
C GLU A 67 7.61 11.02 2.06
N ILE A 68 6.45 10.37 2.01
CA ILE A 68 6.31 8.98 1.58
C ILE A 68 6.76 8.81 0.12
N VAL A 69 6.36 9.71 -0.78
CA VAL A 69 6.78 9.66 -2.20
C VAL A 69 8.31 9.71 -2.35
N LYS A 70 9.02 10.33 -1.42
CA LYS A 70 10.49 10.44 -1.43
C LYS A 70 11.19 9.37 -0.60
N SER A 71 10.44 8.55 0.14
CA SER A 71 10.99 7.54 1.04
C SER A 71 11.75 6.47 0.27
N GLN A 72 12.89 6.02 0.80
CA GLN A 72 13.63 4.86 0.28
C GLN A 72 13.33 3.58 1.08
N ASP A 73 12.46 3.67 2.09
CA ASP A 73 12.05 2.52 2.90
C ASP A 73 11.11 1.61 2.09
N SER A 74 11.53 0.35 1.88
CA SER A 74 10.83 -0.60 1.02
C SER A 74 9.45 -0.98 1.56
N GLU A 75 9.30 -1.08 2.90
CA GLU A 75 8.01 -1.35 3.54
C GLU A 75 7.02 -0.20 3.29
N THR A 76 7.48 1.03 3.47
CA THR A 76 6.70 2.24 3.20
C THR A 76 6.28 2.30 1.73
N GLN A 77 7.20 2.07 0.79
CA GLN A 77 6.90 2.09 -0.64
C GLN A 77 5.91 1.00 -1.04
N TYR A 78 6.09 -0.23 -0.55
CA TYR A 78 5.14 -1.32 -0.78
C TYR A 78 3.74 -0.98 -0.27
N LYS A 79 3.62 -0.53 0.99
CA LYS A 79 2.30 -0.17 1.57
C LYS A 79 1.64 0.98 0.80
N PHE A 80 2.43 1.95 0.37
CA PHE A 80 1.95 3.05 -0.46
C PHE A 80 1.46 2.57 -1.83
N PHE A 81 2.23 1.68 -2.49
CA PHE A 81 1.84 1.07 -3.76
C PHE A 81 0.53 0.27 -3.65
N VAL A 82 0.40 -0.58 -2.61
CA VAL A 82 -0.84 -1.33 -2.35
C VAL A 82 -2.03 -0.38 -2.17
N ALA A 83 -1.85 0.73 -1.45
CA ALA A 83 -2.90 1.73 -1.25
C ALA A 83 -3.32 2.41 -2.56
N LEU A 84 -2.36 2.72 -3.45
CA LEU A 84 -2.63 3.28 -4.78
C LEU A 84 -3.42 2.33 -5.67
N GLN A 85 -3.10 1.03 -5.63
CA GLN A 85 -3.80 0.03 -6.44
C GLN A 85 -5.19 -0.34 -5.90
N THR A 86 -5.46 -0.09 -4.61
CA THR A 86 -6.71 -0.48 -3.93
C THR A 86 -7.36 0.70 -3.18
N PRO A 87 -7.67 1.82 -3.85
CA PRO A 87 -8.14 3.05 -3.19
C PRO A 87 -9.41 2.85 -2.36
N ASP A 88 -10.29 1.93 -2.77
CA ASP A 88 -11.57 1.59 -2.15
C ASP A 88 -11.53 0.26 -1.38
N LYS A 89 -10.34 -0.33 -1.19
CA LYS A 89 -10.11 -1.68 -0.64
C LYS A 89 -10.59 -2.83 -1.53
N SER A 90 -11.15 -2.56 -2.70
CA SER A 90 -11.47 -3.60 -3.66
C SER A 90 -10.18 -4.14 -4.28
N CYS A 91 -10.20 -5.43 -4.64
CA CYS A 91 -9.08 -6.08 -5.28
C CYS A 91 -9.62 -7.07 -6.31
N CYS A 92 -9.64 -6.62 -7.57
CA CYS A 92 -9.90 -7.50 -8.70
C CYS A 92 -8.62 -8.29 -9.08
N PRO A 93 -8.75 -9.36 -9.88
CA PRO A 93 -7.59 -10.16 -10.31
C PRO A 93 -6.45 -9.32 -10.91
N GLU A 94 -6.76 -8.35 -11.76
CA GLU A 94 -5.75 -7.50 -12.40
C GLU A 94 -4.98 -6.63 -11.39
N THR A 95 -5.68 -6.14 -10.37
CA THR A 95 -5.06 -5.40 -9.27
C THR A 95 -4.17 -6.30 -8.44
N MET A 96 -4.60 -7.53 -8.16
CA MET A 96 -3.78 -8.51 -7.46
C MET A 96 -2.51 -8.83 -8.25
N ASP A 97 -2.63 -9.08 -9.55
CA ASP A 97 -1.50 -9.42 -10.41
C ASP A 97 -0.44 -8.31 -10.42
N ARG A 98 -0.84 -7.04 -10.48
CA ARG A 98 0.08 -5.90 -10.38
C ARG A 98 0.82 -5.84 -9.05
N ILE A 99 0.13 -6.12 -7.95
CA ILE A 99 0.76 -6.11 -6.62
C ILE A 99 1.72 -7.30 -6.48
N VAL A 100 1.33 -8.48 -6.97
CA VAL A 100 2.20 -9.66 -6.99
C VAL A 100 3.43 -9.41 -7.85
N GLU A 101 3.27 -8.81 -9.03
CA GLU A 101 4.37 -8.44 -9.93
C GLU A 101 5.34 -7.49 -9.23
N TYR A 102 4.84 -6.44 -8.57
CA TYR A 102 5.66 -5.53 -7.75
C TYR A 102 6.44 -6.29 -6.67
N VAL A 103 5.78 -7.22 -5.97
CA VAL A 103 6.40 -8.01 -4.88
C VAL A 103 7.51 -8.93 -5.39
N TYR A 104 7.38 -9.48 -6.60
CA TYR A 104 8.42 -10.30 -7.21
C TYR A 104 9.56 -9.46 -7.80
N GLN A 105 9.23 -8.40 -8.56
CA GLN A 105 10.23 -7.56 -9.23
C GLN A 105 11.18 -6.88 -8.25
N LEU A 106 10.67 -6.49 -7.08
CA LEU A 106 11.45 -5.82 -6.04
C LEU A 106 11.84 -6.75 -4.89
N ASP A 107 11.65 -8.06 -5.04
CA ASP A 107 12.01 -9.06 -4.04
C ASP A 107 11.42 -8.82 -2.64
N VAL A 108 10.29 -8.11 -2.57
CA VAL A 108 9.63 -7.71 -1.30
C VAL A 108 9.28 -8.94 -0.45
N HIS A 109 8.91 -10.05 -1.08
CA HIS A 109 8.59 -11.31 -0.39
C HIS A 109 9.77 -11.91 0.39
N LYS A 110 11.02 -11.50 0.08
CA LYS A 110 12.22 -11.93 0.80
C LYS A 110 12.53 -11.06 2.02
N GLU A 111 11.85 -9.94 2.17
CA GLU A 111 12.06 -9.02 3.29
C GLU A 111 11.51 -9.59 4.61
N LYS A 112 12.24 -9.35 5.70
CA LYS A 112 11.88 -9.88 7.04
C LYS A 112 10.53 -9.38 7.54
N TRP A 113 10.10 -8.20 7.09
CA TRP A 113 8.87 -7.54 7.53
C TRP A 113 7.63 -7.97 6.73
N PHE A 114 7.81 -8.65 5.58
CA PHE A 114 6.71 -8.89 4.65
C PHE A 114 5.67 -9.88 5.18
N TYR A 115 6.11 -11.08 5.56
CA TYR A 115 5.22 -12.11 6.08
C TYR A 115 4.89 -11.86 7.55
N LYS A 116 3.69 -11.35 7.82
CA LYS A 116 3.23 -11.02 9.18
C LYS A 116 2.74 -12.23 9.96
N PHE A 117 2.36 -13.29 9.25
CA PHE A 117 1.94 -14.54 9.83
C PHE A 117 2.83 -15.65 9.28
N THR A 118 3.83 -16.04 10.05
CA THR A 118 4.45 -17.36 9.86
C THR A 118 3.40 -18.38 10.24
N VAL A 119 2.86 -19.10 9.26
CA VAL A 119 2.16 -20.35 9.54
C VAL A 119 3.16 -21.19 10.33
N LYS A 120 2.86 -21.47 11.60
CA LYS A 120 3.64 -22.43 12.36
C LYS A 120 3.55 -23.74 11.58
N SER A 121 4.68 -24.20 11.05
CA SER A 121 4.78 -25.56 10.54
C SER A 121 4.46 -26.48 11.72
N ASN A 122 3.28 -27.08 11.70
CA ASN A 122 2.99 -28.25 12.52
C ASN A 122 3.61 -29.48 11.85
#